data_AF-A0A927IDP7-F1
#
_entry.id   AF-A0A927IDP7-F1
#
_cell.length_a   1.000
_cell.length_b   1.000
_cell.length_c   1.000
_cell.angle_alpha   90.00
_cell.angle_beta   90.00
_cell.angle_gamma   90.00
#
_symmetry.space_group_name_H-M   'P 1'
#
loop_
_entity.id
_entity.type
_entity.pdbx_description
1 polymer ?
#
loop_
_entity_poly.entity_id
_entity_poly.type
_entity_poly.pdbx_seq_one_letter_code
_entity_poly.pdbx_strand_id
1 'polypeptide(L)'
;MAAADLSWADWLKFVPGWLAFVWTVGAGTRKVWLRRHQLALGPEAEALRRQLTEFRALLDEVTSGLHRSDWFMHEDRREVGRALRDAADRREDQVLKLSLNRLADAWDQIFALAPPVRARRRFLGGADEVRQHRDSALQDARDIEQVHRMTELAHTAVLDVQSALSRLNELERKTHGRS
;
A
#
# COMPACT_ATOMS: atom_id res chain seq x y z
N MET A 1 -42.50 -39.43 -43.13
CA MET A 1 -41.56 -38.55 -42.40
C MET A 1 -42.06 -37.12 -42.55
N ALA A 2 -42.79 -36.61 -41.56
CA ALA A 2 -43.27 -35.22 -41.57
C ALA A 2 -42.28 -34.38 -40.73
N ALA A 3 -41.63 -33.41 -41.38
CA ALA A 3 -40.79 -32.43 -40.73
C ALA A 3 -41.69 -31.52 -39.89
N ALA A 4 -41.41 -31.41 -38.59
CA ALA A 4 -42.14 -30.52 -37.70
C ALA A 4 -41.77 -29.08 -38.05
N ASP A 5 -42.73 -28.33 -38.60
CA ASP A 5 -42.66 -26.89 -38.78
C ASP A 5 -42.56 -26.22 -37.40
N LEU A 6 -41.35 -25.89 -36.99
CA LEU A 6 -41.10 -25.01 -35.84
C LEU A 6 -41.58 -23.59 -36.19
N SER A 7 -42.88 -23.35 -36.00
CA SER A 7 -43.48 -22.04 -36.23
C SER A 7 -42.94 -21.01 -35.22
N TRP A 8 -42.65 -19.80 -35.69
CA TRP A 8 -42.12 -18.69 -34.88
C TRP A 8 -43.04 -18.30 -33.70
N ALA A 9 -44.33 -18.58 -33.81
CA ALA A 9 -45.33 -18.40 -32.75
C ALA A 9 -45.09 -19.32 -31.53
N ASP A 10 -44.53 -20.52 -31.77
CA ASP A 10 -44.16 -21.46 -30.73
C ASP A 10 -42.89 -21.04 -29.97
N TRP A 11 -42.13 -20.08 -30.48
CA TRP A 11 -40.98 -19.50 -29.79
C TRP A 11 -41.40 -18.38 -28.82
N LEU A 12 -42.41 -17.58 -29.20
CA LEU A 12 -42.96 -16.46 -28.41
C LEU A 12 -43.55 -16.88 -27.06
N LYS A 13 -44.16 -18.08 -26.97
CA LYS A 13 -44.68 -18.63 -25.70
C LYS A 13 -43.58 -18.93 -24.67
N PHE A 14 -42.32 -19.09 -25.11
CA PHE A 14 -41.17 -19.30 -24.22
C PHE A 14 -40.41 -18.01 -23.89
N VAL A 15 -40.73 -16.88 -24.54
CA VAL A 15 -40.09 -15.58 -24.29
C VAL A 15 -40.20 -15.12 -22.83
N PRO A 16 -41.35 -15.27 -22.12
CA PRO A 16 -41.44 -14.87 -20.71
C PRO A 16 -40.52 -15.70 -19.81
N GLY A 17 -40.41 -17.01 -20.08
CA GLY A 17 -39.55 -17.92 -19.33
C GLY A 17 -38.06 -17.68 -19.60
N TRP A 18 -37.68 -17.41 -20.84
CA TRP A 18 -36.31 -17.06 -21.21
C TRP A 18 -35.88 -15.70 -20.67
N LEU A 19 -36.76 -14.70 -20.70
CA LEU A 19 -36.48 -13.38 -20.09
C LEU A 19 -36.30 -13.50 -18.59
N ALA A 20 -37.16 -14.26 -17.90
CA ALA A 20 -36.99 -14.53 -16.48
C ALA A 20 -35.67 -15.27 -16.21
N PHE A 21 -35.31 -16.28 -17.02
CA PHE A 21 -34.06 -17.01 -16.89
C PHE A 21 -32.84 -16.11 -17.09
N VAL A 22 -32.80 -15.30 -18.17
CA VAL A 22 -31.71 -14.34 -18.44
C VAL A 22 -31.63 -13.28 -17.35
N TRP A 23 -32.75 -12.80 -16.83
CA TRP A 23 -32.79 -11.86 -15.72
C TRP A 23 -32.25 -12.49 -14.44
N THR A 24 -32.61 -13.74 -14.14
CA THR A 24 -32.18 -14.44 -12.93
C THR A 24 -30.70 -14.80 -12.99
N VAL A 25 -30.22 -15.29 -14.14
CA VAL A 25 -28.81 -15.56 -14.40
C VAL A 25 -28.01 -14.27 -14.36
N GLY A 26 -28.48 -13.20 -15.03
CA GLY A 26 -27.84 -11.89 -15.05
C GLY A 26 -27.78 -11.22 -13.67
N ALA A 27 -28.84 -11.32 -12.89
CA ALA A 27 -28.86 -10.85 -11.50
C ALA A 27 -27.93 -11.68 -10.61
N GLY A 28 -27.85 -13.00 -10.83
CA GLY A 28 -26.95 -13.91 -10.15
C GLY A 28 -25.47 -13.61 -10.44
N THR A 29 -25.10 -13.48 -11.72
CA THR A 29 -23.75 -13.08 -12.13
C THR A 29 -23.41 -11.69 -11.63
N ARG A 30 -24.31 -10.71 -11.73
CA ARG A 30 -24.09 -9.37 -11.18
C ARG A 30 -23.88 -9.41 -9.67
N LYS A 31 -24.64 -10.22 -8.93
CA LYS A 31 -24.50 -10.37 -7.47
C LYS A 31 -23.18 -11.03 -7.09
N VAL A 32 -22.75 -12.08 -7.81
CA VAL A 32 -21.45 -12.74 -7.58
C VAL A 32 -20.30 -11.81 -7.95
N TRP A 33 -20.43 -11.05 -9.04
CA TRP A 33 -19.46 -10.07 -9.50
C TRP A 33 -19.32 -8.89 -8.52
N LEU A 34 -20.44 -8.33 -8.05
CA LEU A 34 -20.45 -7.30 -7.01
C LEU A 34 -19.90 -7.81 -5.68
N ARG A 35 -20.22 -9.06 -5.29
CA ARG A 35 -19.69 -9.67 -4.05
C ARG A 35 -18.18 -9.90 -4.16
N ARG A 36 -17.68 -10.35 -5.31
CA ARG A 36 -16.23 -10.44 -5.59
C ARG A 36 -15.56 -9.07 -5.59
N HIS A 37 -16.19 -8.05 -6.17
CA HIS A 37 -15.63 -6.70 -6.17
C HIS A 37 -15.67 -6.03 -4.79
N GLN A 38 -16.71 -6.28 -3.99
CA GLN A 38 -16.76 -5.86 -2.58
C GLN A 38 -15.72 -6.58 -1.72
N LEU A 39 -15.38 -7.83 -2.03
CA LEU A 39 -14.25 -8.53 -1.41
C LEU A 39 -12.90 -7.96 -1.86
N ALA A 40 -12.75 -7.60 -3.14
CA ALA A 40 -11.51 -7.04 -3.68
C ALA A 40 -11.13 -5.68 -3.08
N LEU A 41 -12.11 -4.82 -2.74
CA LEU A 41 -11.90 -3.56 -2.01
C LEU A 41 -11.92 -3.74 -0.49
N GLY A 42 -12.67 -4.71 0.00
CA GLY A 42 -13.04 -4.84 1.42
C GLY A 42 -13.88 -3.67 1.93
N PRO A 43 -14.58 -3.81 3.07
CA PRO A 43 -15.27 -2.71 3.76
C PRO A 43 -14.31 -1.62 4.32
N GLU A 44 -13.03 -1.67 3.97
CA GLU A 44 -11.93 -0.93 4.57
C GLU A 44 -11.22 0.00 3.57
N ALA A 45 -11.79 0.28 2.39
CA ALA A 45 -11.15 1.14 1.39
C ALA A 45 -10.79 2.54 1.94
N GLU A 46 -11.71 3.16 2.67
CA GLU A 46 -11.49 4.44 3.37
C GLU A 46 -10.40 4.32 4.46
N ALA A 47 -10.36 3.20 5.18
CA ALA A 47 -9.32 2.96 6.18
C ALA A 47 -7.93 2.82 5.52
N LEU A 48 -7.85 2.12 4.38
CA LEU A 48 -6.62 1.98 3.60
C LEU A 48 -6.17 3.34 3.02
N ARG A 49 -7.12 4.16 2.56
CA ARG A 49 -6.82 5.53 2.10
C ARG A 49 -6.21 6.36 3.22
N ARG A 50 -6.77 6.30 4.43
CA ARG A 50 -6.22 6.99 5.61
C ARG A 50 -4.83 6.46 5.94
N GLN A 51 -4.66 5.14 6.01
CA GLN A 51 -3.38 4.51 6.27
C GLN A 51 -2.30 4.90 5.25
N LEU A 52 -2.63 4.92 3.95
CA LEU A 52 -1.71 5.37 2.89
C LEU A 52 -1.40 6.87 2.98
N THR A 53 -2.36 7.69 3.42
CA THR A 53 -2.16 9.14 3.61
C THR A 53 -1.26 9.41 4.81
N GLU A 54 -1.48 8.71 5.92
CA GLU A 54 -0.61 8.75 7.10
C GLU A 54 0.79 8.24 6.77
N PHE A 55 0.89 7.14 6.01
CA PHE A 55 2.18 6.61 5.55
C PHE A 55 2.93 7.62 4.66
N ARG A 56 2.23 8.33 3.77
CA ARG A 56 2.84 9.41 3.00
C ARG A 56 3.39 10.50 3.91
N ALA A 57 2.65 10.92 4.92
CA ALA A 57 3.13 11.94 5.86
C ALA A 57 4.40 11.47 6.59
N LEU A 58 4.48 10.19 6.96
CA LEU A 58 5.68 9.60 7.54
C LEU A 58 6.86 9.56 6.57
N LEU A 59 6.63 9.29 5.28
CA LEU A 59 7.68 9.37 4.26
C LEU A 59 8.13 10.80 4.02
N ASP A 60 7.19 11.75 3.94
CA ASP A 60 7.48 13.18 3.80
C ASP A 60 8.31 13.68 4.99
N GLU A 61 7.99 13.21 6.21
CA GLU A 61 8.87 13.34 7.36
C GLU A 61 10.25 12.83 6.98
N VAL A 62 10.46 11.53 6.69
CA VAL A 62 11.78 10.94 6.35
C VAL A 62 12.57 11.80 5.36
N THR A 63 11.93 12.28 4.30
CA THR A 63 12.59 13.10 3.27
C THR A 63 13.03 14.50 3.73
N SER A 64 12.42 15.07 4.78
CA SER A 64 12.82 16.37 5.33
C SER A 64 14.21 16.34 5.98
N GLY A 65 14.74 15.16 6.31
CA GLY A 65 16.07 15.00 6.90
C GLY A 65 16.23 15.55 8.32
N LEU A 66 15.15 16.01 8.95
CA LEU A 66 15.17 16.64 10.28
C LEU A 66 15.08 15.64 11.45
N HIS A 67 15.22 14.33 11.18
CA HIS A 67 14.97 13.31 12.19
C HIS A 67 16.15 13.09 13.11
N ARG A 68 15.84 13.10 14.40
CA ARG A 68 16.73 12.62 15.43
C ARG A 68 16.61 11.10 15.54
N SER A 69 17.62 10.45 16.09
CA SER A 69 17.67 8.97 16.22
C SER A 69 16.58 8.38 17.11
N ASP A 70 15.95 9.19 17.96
CA ASP A 70 14.73 8.87 18.71
C ASP A 70 13.50 8.64 17.81
N TRP A 71 13.45 9.28 16.64
CA TRP A 71 12.33 9.14 15.70
C TRP A 71 12.13 7.68 15.25
N PHE A 72 13.22 6.92 15.09
CA PHE A 72 13.21 5.50 14.69
C PHE A 72 12.98 4.52 15.84
N MET A 73 12.89 5.03 17.08
CA MET A 73 12.67 4.21 18.29
C MET A 73 11.19 4.03 18.62
N HIS A 74 10.30 4.82 18.01
CA HIS A 74 8.85 4.70 18.25
C HIS A 74 8.30 3.41 17.64
N GLU A 75 7.74 2.55 18.48
CA GLU A 75 7.20 1.23 18.11
C GLU A 75 6.05 1.35 17.11
N ASP A 76 5.14 2.31 17.32
CA ASP A 76 4.02 2.61 16.42
C ASP A 76 4.47 2.78 14.97
N ARG A 77 5.62 3.41 14.74
CA ARG A 77 6.16 3.66 13.39
C ARG A 77 6.71 2.39 12.76
N ARG A 78 7.28 1.48 13.55
CA ARG A 78 7.73 0.16 13.06
C ARG A 78 6.55 -0.73 12.68
N GLU A 79 5.43 -0.61 13.40
CA GLU A 79 4.24 -1.40 13.12
C GLU A 79 3.55 -1.04 11.80
N VAL A 80 3.76 0.17 11.28
CA VAL A 80 3.17 0.61 10.01
C VAL A 80 3.52 -0.34 8.85
N GLY A 81 4.77 -0.83 8.79
CA GLY A 81 5.18 -1.80 7.77
C GLY A 81 4.42 -3.12 7.86
N ARG A 82 4.15 -3.61 9.08
CA ARG A 82 3.32 -4.81 9.29
C ARG A 82 1.87 -4.56 8.91
N ALA A 83 1.31 -3.42 9.32
CA ALA A 83 -0.05 -3.03 8.98
C ALA A 83 -0.27 -2.92 7.46
N LEU A 84 0.75 -2.50 6.69
CA LEU A 84 0.69 -2.47 5.22
C LEU A 84 0.69 -3.88 4.61
N ARG A 85 1.47 -4.82 5.15
CA ARG A 85 1.44 -6.24 4.72
C ARG A 85 0.12 -6.91 5.05
N ASP A 86 -0.40 -6.70 6.25
CA ASP A 86 -1.70 -7.20 6.65
C ASP A 86 -2.82 -6.66 5.74
N ALA A 87 -2.74 -5.37 5.39
CA ALA A 87 -3.66 -4.76 4.42
C ALA A 87 -3.48 -5.39 3.02
N ALA A 88 -2.25 -5.68 2.59
CA ALA A 88 -1.98 -6.32 1.31
C ALA A 88 -2.56 -7.74 1.23
N ASP A 89 -2.47 -8.51 2.31
CA ASP A 89 -2.95 -9.90 2.35
C ASP A 89 -4.47 -10.04 2.31
N ARG A 90 -5.20 -9.02 2.77
CA ARG A 90 -6.66 -8.98 2.72
C ARG A 90 -7.23 -8.57 1.36
N ARG A 91 -6.39 -8.23 0.37
CA ARG A 91 -6.83 -7.70 -0.93
C ARG A 91 -6.62 -8.71 -2.05
N GLU A 92 -7.60 -8.78 -2.95
CA GLU A 92 -7.53 -9.66 -4.13
C GLU A 92 -6.88 -8.97 -5.36
N ASP A 93 -6.86 -7.63 -5.41
CA ASP A 93 -6.22 -6.89 -6.52
C ASP A 93 -4.70 -7.03 -6.44
N GLN A 94 -4.13 -7.76 -7.42
CA GLN A 94 -2.70 -8.08 -7.45
C GLN A 94 -1.82 -6.83 -7.56
N VAL A 95 -2.28 -5.81 -8.28
CA VAL A 95 -1.52 -4.56 -8.45
C VAL A 95 -1.43 -3.82 -7.12
N LEU A 96 -2.58 -3.63 -6.44
CA LEU A 96 -2.62 -2.99 -5.13
C LEU A 96 -1.83 -3.78 -4.09
N LYS A 97 -1.98 -5.12 -4.07
CA LYS A 97 -1.22 -6.00 -3.17
C LYS A 97 0.29 -5.84 -3.36
N LEU A 98 0.76 -5.83 -4.60
CA LEU A 98 2.17 -5.66 -4.94
C LEU A 98 2.68 -4.27 -4.54
N SER A 99 1.91 -3.21 -4.77
CA SER A 99 2.27 -1.85 -4.32
C SER A 99 2.40 -1.78 -2.80
N LEU A 100 1.44 -2.34 -2.04
CA LEU A 100 1.47 -2.33 -0.57
C LEU A 100 2.67 -3.10 -0.01
N ASN A 101 3.00 -4.25 -0.59
CA ASN A 101 4.18 -5.02 -0.19
C ASN A 101 5.48 -4.25 -0.47
N ARG A 102 5.60 -3.60 -1.64
CA ARG A 102 6.76 -2.74 -1.93
C ARG A 102 6.91 -1.60 -0.94
N LEU A 103 5.80 -0.97 -0.56
CA LEU A 103 5.81 0.09 0.45
C LEU A 103 6.28 -0.43 1.81
N ALA A 104 5.81 -1.60 2.24
CA ALA A 104 6.25 -2.24 3.47
C ALA A 104 7.75 -2.60 3.44
N ASP A 105 8.24 -3.13 2.32
CA ASP A 105 9.64 -3.49 2.16
C ASP A 105 10.55 -2.26 2.11
N ALA A 106 10.11 -1.18 1.45
CA ALA A 106 10.82 0.10 1.46
C ALA A 106 10.89 0.68 2.88
N TRP A 107 9.80 0.56 3.64
CA TRP A 107 9.77 0.99 5.04
C TRP A 107 10.76 0.23 5.92
N ASP A 108 10.82 -1.09 5.79
CA ASP A 108 11.78 -1.91 6.52
C ASP A 108 13.23 -1.56 6.16
N GLN A 109 13.50 -1.27 4.87
CA GLN A 109 14.82 -0.81 4.43
C GLN A 109 15.18 0.56 5.02
N ILE A 110 14.24 1.50 5.09
CA ILE A 110 14.46 2.80 5.74
C ILE A 110 14.81 2.61 7.22
N PHE A 111 14.09 1.73 7.94
CA PHE A 111 14.40 1.43 9.34
C PHE A 111 15.72 0.67 9.53
N ALA A 112 16.12 -0.17 8.58
CA ALA A 112 17.41 -0.86 8.61
C ALA A 112 18.59 0.10 8.42
N LEU A 113 18.38 1.23 7.74
CA LEU A 113 19.37 2.28 7.54
C LEU A 113 19.39 3.32 8.68
N ALA A 114 18.50 3.24 9.65
CA ALA A 114 18.39 4.21 10.73
C ALA A 114 19.69 4.31 11.56
N PRO A 115 20.15 5.53 11.90
CA PRO A 115 21.38 5.71 12.65
C PRO A 115 21.26 5.15 14.08
N PRO A 116 22.33 4.52 14.62
CA PRO A 116 22.31 3.94 15.95
C PRO A 116 22.09 5.00 17.05
N VAL A 117 21.41 4.61 18.13
CA VAL A 117 21.15 5.50 19.29
C VAL A 117 22.48 5.92 19.94
N ARG A 118 22.78 7.22 19.89
CA ARG A 118 24.01 7.77 20.46
C ARG A 118 23.81 8.04 21.96
N ALA A 119 24.40 7.21 22.82
CA ALA A 119 24.56 7.57 24.24
C ALA A 119 25.60 8.69 24.35
N ARG A 120 25.22 9.84 24.91
CA ARG A 120 26.14 10.97 25.16
C ARG A 120 27.26 10.49 26.11
N ARG A 121 28.45 10.19 25.57
CA ARG A 121 29.63 9.93 26.41
C ARG A 121 30.11 11.24 27.01
N ARG A 122 30.25 11.28 28.34
CA ARG A 122 30.73 12.44 29.10
C ARG A 122 32.25 12.52 28.92
N PHE A 123 32.74 13.64 28.38
CA PHE A 123 34.14 13.84 28.02
C PHE A 123 35.06 13.99 29.25
N LEU A 124 36.23 13.35 29.19
CA LEU A 124 37.39 13.54 30.07
C LEU A 124 38.59 13.70 29.12
N GLY A 125 39.11 14.93 28.96
CA GLY A 125 39.96 15.31 27.81
C GLY A 125 41.35 14.68 27.73
N GLY A 126 42.06 14.89 26.60
CA GLY A 126 43.41 14.37 26.33
C GLY A 126 43.68 13.99 24.86
N ALA A 127 44.80 13.32 24.57
CA ALA A 127 45.19 12.88 23.21
C ALA A 127 44.18 11.91 22.54
N ASP A 128 43.29 11.32 23.33
CA ASP A 128 42.15 10.55 22.84
C ASP A 128 41.09 11.43 22.16
N GLU A 129 41.06 12.74 22.40
CA GLU A 129 40.13 13.69 21.75
C GLU A 129 40.39 13.80 20.24
N VAL A 130 41.65 13.83 19.79
CA VAL A 130 41.95 13.96 18.35
C VAL A 130 41.59 12.68 17.59
N ARG A 131 41.80 11.50 18.19
CA ARG A 131 41.33 10.23 17.62
C ARG A 131 39.80 10.15 17.61
N GLN A 132 39.15 10.51 18.71
CA GLN A 132 37.69 10.52 18.80
C GLN A 132 37.05 11.53 17.84
N HIS A 133 37.65 12.70 17.62
CA HIS A 133 37.19 13.66 16.62
C HIS A 133 37.32 13.14 15.19
N ARG A 134 38.40 12.42 14.88
CA ARG A 134 38.56 11.78 13.57
C ARG A 134 37.54 10.66 13.38
N ASP A 135 37.32 9.85 14.41
CA ASP A 135 36.33 8.77 14.38
C ASP A 135 34.90 9.31 14.28
N SER A 136 34.58 10.40 14.97
CA SER A 136 33.27 11.05 14.87
C SER A 136 33.05 11.65 13.48
N ALA A 137 34.06 12.30 12.90
CA ALA A 137 33.95 12.85 11.55
C ALA A 137 33.75 11.76 10.48
N LEU A 138 34.43 10.61 10.61
CA LEU A 138 34.24 9.45 9.74
C LEU A 138 32.85 8.82 9.91
N GLN A 139 32.31 8.83 11.13
CA GLN A 139 30.95 8.35 11.41
C GLN A 139 29.90 9.30 10.85
N ASP A 140 30.06 10.62 11.04
CA ASP A 140 29.15 11.62 10.49
C ASP A 140 29.10 11.55 8.95
N ALA A 141 30.24 11.27 8.29
CA ALA A 141 30.27 11.04 6.84
C ALA A 141 29.46 9.80 6.41
N ARG A 142 29.52 8.70 7.17
CA ARG A 142 28.70 7.50 6.92
C ARG A 142 27.23 7.75 7.15
N ASP A 143 26.90 8.51 8.20
CA ASP A 143 25.53 8.85 8.54
C ASP A 143 24.90 9.74 7.44
N ILE A 144 25.66 10.66 6.84
CA ILE A 144 25.21 11.45 5.68
C ILE A 144 24.84 10.54 4.50
N GLU A 145 25.67 9.54 4.19
CA GLU A 145 25.40 8.60 3.11
C GLU A 145 24.15 7.74 3.40
N GLN A 146 23.99 7.28 4.65
CA GLN A 146 22.80 6.53 5.08
C GLN A 146 21.53 7.38 4.95
N VAL A 147 21.57 8.63 5.43
CA VAL A 147 20.44 9.57 5.32
C VAL A 147 20.10 9.83 3.85
N HIS A 148 21.10 9.99 2.98
CA HIS A 148 20.84 10.17 1.55
C HIS A 148 20.10 8.97 0.94
N ARG A 149 20.58 7.75 1.21
CA ARG A 149 19.91 6.50 0.75
C ARG A 149 18.49 6.37 1.31
N MET A 150 18.27 6.74 2.57
CA MET A 150 16.93 6.73 3.17
C MET A 150 15.99 7.71 2.46
N THR A 151 16.47 8.91 2.14
CA THR A 151 15.70 9.92 1.40
C THR A 151 15.35 9.45 -0.01
N GLU A 152 16.28 8.81 -0.71
CA GLU A 152 16.02 8.22 -2.04
C GLU A 152 14.97 7.10 -1.99
N LEU A 153 15.08 6.20 -1.01
CA LEU A 153 14.07 5.16 -0.77
C LEU A 153 12.70 5.78 -0.44
N ALA A 154 12.68 6.82 0.40
CA ALA A 154 11.45 7.51 0.75
C ALA A 154 10.81 8.21 -0.46
N HIS A 155 11.60 8.87 -1.31
CA HIS A 155 11.11 9.46 -2.57
C HIS A 155 10.49 8.41 -3.50
N THR A 156 11.16 7.27 -3.65
CA THR A 156 10.65 6.15 -4.45
C THR A 156 9.34 5.61 -3.87
N ALA A 157 9.29 5.43 -2.55
CA ALA A 157 8.10 4.97 -1.85
C ALA A 157 6.93 5.96 -1.98
N VAL A 158 7.16 7.28 -1.98
CA VAL A 158 6.11 8.28 -2.21
C VAL A 158 5.44 8.08 -3.57
N LEU A 159 6.20 7.75 -4.62
CA LEU A 159 5.64 7.44 -5.94
C LEU A 159 4.78 6.17 -5.91
N ASP A 160 5.24 5.14 -5.17
CA ASP A 160 4.48 3.91 -4.98
C ASP A 160 3.17 4.15 -4.21
N VAL A 161 3.16 5.06 -3.22
CA VAL A 161 1.92 5.47 -2.52
C VAL A 161 0.95 6.14 -3.49
N GLN A 162 1.43 7.06 -4.33
CA GLN A 162 0.60 7.74 -5.33
C GLN A 162 -0.01 6.75 -6.33
N SER A 163 0.78 5.76 -6.76
CA SER A 163 0.32 4.67 -7.60
C SER A 163 -0.77 3.84 -6.90
N ALA A 164 -0.55 3.44 -5.64
CA ALA A 164 -1.52 2.70 -4.84
C ALA A 164 -2.84 3.48 -4.64
N LEU A 165 -2.76 4.78 -4.31
CA LEU A 165 -3.94 5.65 -4.18
C LEU A 165 -4.69 5.83 -5.50
N SER A 166 -3.97 5.97 -6.61
CA SER A 166 -4.58 6.08 -7.94
C SER A 166 -5.32 4.80 -8.31
N ARG A 167 -4.72 3.63 -8.03
CA ARG A 167 -5.35 2.33 -8.24
C ARG A 167 -6.57 2.13 -7.34
N LEU A 168 -6.48 2.53 -6.08
CA LEU A 168 -7.61 2.49 -5.15
C LEU A 168 -8.78 3.33 -5.66
N ASN A 169 -8.53 4.57 -6.10
CA ASN A 169 -9.56 5.44 -6.70
C ASN A 169 -10.19 4.81 -7.95
N GLU A 170 -9.40 4.15 -8.80
CA GLU A 170 -9.91 3.46 -9.99
C GLU A 170 -10.86 2.30 -9.61
N LEU A 171 -10.49 1.51 -8.58
CA LEU A 171 -11.33 0.42 -8.06
C LEU A 171 -12.62 0.96 -7.42
N GLU A 172 -12.55 2.06 -6.67
CA GLU A 172 -13.71 2.73 -6.10
C GLU A 172 -14.67 3.24 -7.18
N ARG A 173 -14.14 3.86 -8.25
CA ARG A 173 -14.96 4.31 -9.39
C ARG A 173 -15.68 3.15 -10.06
N LYS A 174 -14.98 2.03 -10.29
CA LYS A 174 -15.56 0.83 -10.93
C LYS A 174 -16.64 0.17 -10.08
N THR A 175 -16.55 0.26 -8.75
CA THR A 175 -17.49 -0.41 -7.84
C THR A 175 -18.69 0.44 -7.46
N HIS A 176 -18.50 1.74 -7.24
CA HIS A 176 -19.58 2.65 -6.87
C HIS A 176 -20.25 3.33 -8.06
N GLY A 177 -19.72 3.20 -9.28
CA GLY A 177 -20.29 3.83 -10.47
C GLY A 177 -20.39 5.35 -10.34
N ARG A 178 -19.55 5.95 -9.50
CA ARG A 178 -19.54 7.40 -9.25
C ARG A 178 -18.74 8.06 -10.38
N SER A 179 -19.47 8.48 -11.41
CA SER A 179 -19.05 9.47 -12.40
C SER A 179 -19.02 10.86 -11.77
#